data_AF-A0A7U9R4X9-F1
#
_entry.id   AF-A0A7U9R4X9-F1
#
_cell.length_a   1.000
_cell.length_b   1.000
_cell.length_c   1.000
_cell.angle_alpha   90.00
_cell.angle_beta   90.00
_cell.angle_gamma   90.00
#
_symmetry.space_group_name_H-M   'P 1'
#
loop_
_entity.id
_entity.type
_entity.pdbx_description
1 polymer ?
#
loop_
_entity_poly.entity_id
_entity_poly.type
_entity_poly.pdbx_seq_one_letter_code
_entity_poly.pdbx_strand_id
1 'polypeptide(L)'
;MKRKVIYIKRLNKRKVLKSIFRLLTIPLALNIIIDILNIKEIIGDGWIKILGLDKGSGIYYLLNECINLEKGKELFLWLVFIAAMVIIIIHAIFFFLENRQERLLIIEHNSLNQTRYRYDDEVKNEYDIKRLKFNQYETFNSNMPLEAMIIKSITETDLKVDKIKGYIAKEYAIGYAGIANIPITFMLGFELGDENAKRFFHKYHGKGTNPELKDDKFHLLKAKTIRSSFELEILQESIDSERESNIIIVVSLTQPIEKSDFSSIAGSNDYIYKYTSSDDIDYDVVDSETQIEQYADKILSDIAIIQKKKNVKQIRLCIAASGAFIFGLGTKFSKTQNIETVVYHFEKKQYPWGINVTKKTPVIN
;
A
#
# COMPACT_ATOMS: atom_id res chain seq x y z
N MET A 1 6.59 -24.98 -8.34
CA MET A 1 6.99 -24.18 -7.15
C MET A 1 8.28 -23.41 -7.46
N LYS A 2 8.21 -22.10 -7.72
CA LYS A 2 9.42 -21.27 -7.90
C LYS A 2 10.01 -20.93 -6.53
N ARG A 3 11.33 -21.11 -6.37
CA ARG A 3 12.08 -20.82 -5.14
C ARG A 3 12.01 -19.31 -4.83
N LYS A 4 11.32 -18.92 -3.76
CA LYS A 4 11.41 -17.57 -3.19
C LYS A 4 12.85 -17.31 -2.75
N VAL A 5 13.57 -16.47 -3.48
CA VAL A 5 14.93 -16.05 -3.14
C VAL A 5 14.88 -15.18 -1.89
N ILE A 6 15.46 -15.68 -0.81
CA ILE A 6 15.49 -15.06 0.51
C ILE A 6 16.41 -13.84 0.47
N TYR A 7 15.90 -12.65 0.80
CA TYR A 7 16.71 -11.45 0.94
C TYR A 7 16.53 -10.91 2.35
N ILE A 8 17.58 -10.98 3.17
CA ILE A 8 17.62 -10.40 4.53
C ILE A 8 18.72 -9.35 4.50
N LYS A 9 18.35 -8.10 4.24
CA LYS A 9 19.32 -7.00 4.09
C LYS A 9 19.59 -6.29 5.41
N ARG A 10 18.59 -6.25 6.31
CA ARG A 10 18.69 -5.71 7.66
C ARG A 10 17.72 -6.43 8.57
N LEU A 11 18.23 -6.96 9.68
CA LEU A 11 17.39 -7.55 10.71
C LEU A 11 16.66 -6.43 11.47
N ASN A 12 15.34 -6.53 11.60
CA ASN A 12 14.55 -5.54 12.34
C ASN A 12 14.86 -5.65 13.83
N LYS A 13 15.54 -4.65 14.41
CA LYS A 13 16.05 -4.70 15.80
C LYS A 13 14.98 -5.03 16.85
N ARG A 14 13.72 -4.58 16.69
CA ARG A 14 12.62 -4.92 17.61
C ARG A 14 12.22 -6.39 17.50
N LYS A 15 12.13 -6.92 16.29
CA LYS A 15 11.85 -8.34 16.05
C LYS A 15 13.02 -9.23 16.51
N VAL A 16 14.26 -8.80 16.24
CA VAL A 16 15.50 -9.44 16.75
C VAL A 16 15.50 -9.54 18.26
N LEU A 17 15.24 -8.44 18.97
CA LEU A 17 15.24 -8.43 20.43
C LEU A 17 14.17 -9.38 21.00
N LYS A 18 12.96 -9.37 20.43
CA LYS A 18 11.87 -10.27 20.83
C LYS A 18 12.23 -11.74 20.60
N SER A 19 12.92 -12.06 19.51
CA SER A 19 13.33 -13.43 19.19
C SER A 19 14.56 -13.89 19.96
N ILE A 20 15.51 -13.01 20.27
CA ILE A 20 16.63 -13.29 21.20
C ILE A 20 16.06 -13.61 22.58
N PHE A 21 15.07 -12.85 23.05
CA PHE A 21 14.41 -13.12 24.33
C PHE A 21 13.72 -14.51 24.35
N ARG A 22 13.07 -14.90 23.24
CA ARG A 22 12.49 -16.25 23.07
C ARG A 22 13.54 -17.37 22.96
N LEU A 23 14.72 -17.08 22.44
CA LEU A 23 15.82 -18.05 22.37
C LEU A 23 16.49 -18.22 23.74
N LEU A 24 16.63 -17.15 24.53
CA LEU A 24 17.18 -17.18 25.89
C LEU A 24 16.29 -17.95 26.88
N THR A 25 14.97 -18.05 26.63
CA THR A 25 14.08 -18.87 27.44
C THR A 25 14.29 -20.38 27.27
N ILE A 26 14.93 -20.83 26.17
CA ILE A 26 15.14 -22.27 25.90
C ILE A 26 16.22 -22.86 26.81
N PRO A 27 17.44 -22.28 26.95
CA PRO A 27 18.42 -22.72 27.94
C PRO A 27 17.91 -22.64 29.37
N LEU A 28 17.10 -21.62 29.69
CA LEU A 28 16.49 -21.48 31.02
C LEU A 28 15.50 -22.61 31.29
N ALA A 29 14.66 -22.96 30.30
CA ALA A 29 13.76 -24.10 30.38
C ALA A 29 14.52 -25.44 30.45
N LEU A 30 15.67 -25.56 29.77
CA LEU A 30 16.52 -26.74 29.83
C LEU A 30 17.17 -26.91 31.20
N ASN A 31 17.67 -25.83 31.80
CA ASN A 31 18.17 -25.82 33.17
C ASN A 31 17.07 -26.17 34.16
N ILE A 32 15.87 -25.61 33.99
CA ILE A 32 14.69 -25.97 34.80
C ILE A 32 14.34 -27.46 34.61
N ILE A 33 14.45 -28.02 33.40
CA ILE A 33 14.20 -29.45 33.15
C ILE A 33 15.30 -30.33 33.78
N ILE A 34 16.57 -29.92 33.71
CA ILE A 34 17.70 -30.62 34.36
C ILE A 34 17.55 -30.55 35.88
N ASP A 35 17.17 -29.40 36.42
CA ASP A 35 16.83 -29.21 37.83
C ASP A 35 15.60 -30.05 38.21
N ILE A 36 14.61 -30.17 37.32
CA ILE A 36 13.45 -31.07 37.46
C ILE A 36 13.85 -32.54 37.41
N LEU A 37 14.84 -32.92 36.64
CA LEU A 37 15.36 -34.28 36.61
C LEU A 37 16.24 -34.58 37.83
N ASN A 38 16.80 -33.54 38.45
CA ASN A 38 17.48 -33.57 39.76
C ASN A 38 16.53 -33.27 40.94
N ILE A 39 15.22 -33.07 40.73
CA ILE A 39 14.23 -32.75 41.80
C ILE A 39 14.21 -33.78 42.92
N LYS A 40 14.65 -35.01 42.65
CA LYS A 40 14.80 -36.07 43.65
C LYS A 40 15.71 -35.64 44.81
N GLU A 41 16.74 -34.84 44.55
CA GLU A 41 17.66 -34.32 45.59
C GLU A 41 17.13 -33.04 46.27
N ILE A 42 16.33 -32.24 45.56
CA ILE A 42 15.91 -30.90 46.02
C ILE A 42 14.59 -30.94 46.79
N ILE A 43 13.59 -31.68 46.32
CA ILE A 43 12.22 -31.56 46.86
C ILE A 43 11.90 -32.65 47.89
N GLY A 44 12.69 -33.74 47.93
CA GLY A 44 12.48 -34.83 48.88
C GLY A 44 11.17 -35.61 48.67
N ASP A 45 11.11 -36.83 49.19
CA ASP A 45 10.03 -37.79 48.92
C ASP A 45 8.62 -37.30 49.31
N GLY A 46 8.52 -36.28 50.19
CA GLY A 46 7.25 -35.74 50.69
C GLY A 46 6.42 -35.00 49.63
N TRP A 47 7.05 -34.20 48.78
CA TRP A 47 6.34 -33.39 47.78
C TRP A 47 5.93 -34.18 46.53
N ILE A 48 6.71 -35.21 46.16
CA ILE A 48 6.38 -36.14 45.08
C ILE A 48 5.03 -36.83 45.34
N LYS A 49 4.76 -37.13 46.62
CA LYS A 49 3.50 -37.75 47.09
C LYS A 49 2.31 -36.79 47.05
N ILE A 50 2.55 -35.49 47.26
CA ILE A 50 1.52 -34.43 47.24
C ILE A 50 1.08 -34.10 45.81
N LEU A 51 2.01 -34.17 44.84
CA LEU A 51 1.73 -33.87 43.43
C LEU A 51 1.06 -35.04 42.66
N GLY A 52 0.80 -36.17 43.32
CA GLY A 52 0.12 -37.33 42.70
C GLY A 52 0.96 -38.04 41.64
N LEU A 53 2.28 -37.85 41.63
CA LEU A 53 3.21 -38.54 40.75
C LEU A 53 3.49 -39.92 41.35
N ASP A 54 2.63 -40.89 41.04
CA ASP A 54 2.74 -42.26 41.54
C ASP A 54 4.12 -42.88 41.18
N LYS A 55 4.74 -43.51 42.18
CA LYS A 55 6.01 -44.24 42.05
C LYS A 55 5.84 -45.63 41.45
N GLY A 56 4.60 -46.14 41.31
CA GLY A 56 4.31 -47.48 40.77
C GLY A 56 3.74 -47.48 39.35
N SER A 57 3.32 -46.33 38.82
CA SER A 57 2.71 -46.23 37.48
C SER A 57 2.76 -44.80 36.94
N GLY A 58 2.66 -44.65 35.60
CA GLY A 58 2.62 -43.34 34.93
C GLY A 58 3.96 -42.83 34.39
N ILE A 59 3.95 -41.61 33.87
CA ILE A 59 5.09 -41.01 33.13
C ILE A 59 6.33 -40.85 34.01
N TYR A 60 6.15 -40.51 35.30
CA TYR A 60 7.25 -40.33 36.24
C TYR A 60 7.98 -41.64 36.57
N TYR A 61 7.24 -42.73 36.81
CA TYR A 61 7.82 -44.06 37.03
C TYR A 61 8.60 -44.56 35.81
N LEU A 62 8.03 -44.44 34.61
CA LEU A 62 8.69 -44.82 33.36
C LEU A 62 9.97 -44.00 33.12
N LEU A 63 9.95 -42.69 33.35
CA LEU A 63 11.14 -41.84 33.24
C LEU A 63 12.23 -42.23 34.25
N ASN A 64 11.85 -42.51 35.49
CA ASN A 64 12.78 -42.88 36.55
C ASN A 64 13.40 -44.28 36.31
N GLU A 65 12.65 -45.26 35.82
CA GLU A 65 13.17 -46.57 35.40
C GLU A 65 14.11 -46.46 34.18
N CYS A 66 13.77 -45.63 33.19
CA CYS A 66 14.65 -45.37 32.05
C CYS A 66 15.98 -44.69 32.45
N ILE A 67 15.98 -43.86 33.49
CA ILE A 67 17.18 -43.17 34.01
C ILE A 67 18.02 -44.08 34.92
N ASN A 68 17.41 -45.01 35.65
CA ASN A 68 18.14 -45.95 36.52
C ASN A 68 18.91 -47.03 35.74
N LEU A 69 18.51 -47.30 34.49
CA LEU A 69 19.34 -48.09 33.57
C LEU A 69 20.49 -47.20 33.08
N GLU A 70 21.73 -47.54 33.43
CA GLU A 70 22.94 -46.76 33.13
C GLU A 70 23.06 -46.40 31.62
N LYS A 71 22.61 -47.30 30.74
CA LYS A 71 22.50 -47.07 29.27
C LYS A 71 21.27 -46.24 28.85
N GLY A 72 20.17 -46.30 29.61
CA GLY A 72 18.94 -45.57 29.34
C GLY A 72 19.05 -44.07 29.66
N LYS A 73 19.83 -43.71 30.68
CA LYS A 73 20.16 -42.31 31.03
C LYS A 73 20.85 -41.57 29.87
N GLU A 74 21.85 -42.20 29.26
CA GLU A 74 22.59 -41.60 28.15
C GLU A 74 21.69 -41.42 26.92
N LEU A 75 20.91 -42.46 26.57
CA LEU A 75 19.95 -42.39 25.46
C LEU A 75 18.90 -41.30 25.68
N PHE A 76 18.36 -41.20 26.91
CA PHE A 76 17.37 -40.18 27.26
C PHE A 76 17.94 -38.76 27.15
N LEU A 77 19.16 -38.52 27.66
CA LEU A 77 19.82 -37.22 27.54
C LEU A 77 20.07 -36.85 26.07
N TRP A 78 20.49 -37.80 25.23
CA TRP A 78 20.62 -37.58 23.78
C TRP A 78 19.30 -37.23 23.12
N LEU A 79 18.20 -37.90 23.49
CA LEU A 79 16.86 -37.59 22.96
C LEU A 79 16.41 -36.17 23.34
N VAL A 80 16.62 -35.76 24.60
CA VAL A 80 16.31 -34.40 25.07
C VAL A 80 17.18 -33.37 24.34
N PHE A 81 18.47 -33.64 24.17
CA PHE A 81 19.39 -32.76 23.43
C PHE A 81 18.97 -32.60 21.97
N ILE A 82 18.62 -33.68 21.28
CA ILE A 82 18.13 -33.65 19.90
C ILE A 82 16.82 -32.86 19.82
N ALA A 83 15.87 -33.10 20.74
CA ALA A 83 14.61 -32.35 20.78
C ALA A 83 14.85 -30.85 20.96
N ALA A 84 15.78 -30.45 21.85
CA ALA A 84 16.15 -29.06 22.05
C ALA A 84 16.77 -28.44 20.78
N MET A 85 17.68 -29.15 20.11
CA MET A 85 18.27 -28.71 18.84
C MET A 85 17.22 -28.52 17.74
N VAL A 86 16.26 -29.43 17.62
CA VAL A 86 15.14 -29.30 16.67
C VAL A 86 14.30 -28.06 16.98
N ILE A 87 13.98 -27.82 18.25
CA ILE A 87 13.24 -26.62 18.67
C ILE A 87 14.02 -25.34 18.32
N ILE A 88 15.33 -25.30 18.55
CA ILE A 88 16.18 -24.15 18.19
C ILE A 88 16.18 -23.93 16.67
N ILE A 89 16.32 -24.99 15.87
CA ILE A 89 16.28 -24.91 14.40
C ILE A 89 14.92 -24.38 13.94
N ILE A 90 13.82 -24.89 14.49
CA ILE A 90 12.46 -24.41 14.19
C ILE A 90 12.34 -22.92 14.51
N HIS A 91 12.78 -22.49 15.70
CA HIS A 91 12.75 -21.08 16.10
C HIS A 91 13.64 -20.21 15.21
N ALA A 92 14.81 -20.68 14.80
CA ALA A 92 15.68 -19.99 13.87
C ALA A 92 15.02 -19.84 12.49
N ILE A 93 14.36 -20.89 11.98
CA ILE A 93 13.59 -20.84 10.73
C ILE A 93 12.44 -19.83 10.84
N PHE A 94 11.63 -19.90 11.90
CA PHE A 94 10.55 -18.93 12.14
C PHE A 94 11.09 -17.51 12.25
N PHE A 95 12.22 -17.32 12.93
CA PHE A 95 12.89 -16.04 13.01
C PHE A 95 13.26 -15.48 11.64
N PHE A 96 13.87 -16.30 10.77
CA PHE A 96 14.22 -15.87 9.42
C PHE A 96 13.00 -15.61 8.55
N LEU A 97 11.88 -16.31 8.78
CA LEU A 97 10.62 -16.09 8.08
C LEU A 97 9.92 -14.80 8.54
N GLU A 98 9.81 -14.56 9.85
CA GLU A 98 9.17 -13.36 10.43
C GLU A 98 9.94 -12.06 10.15
N ASN A 99 11.24 -12.16 9.89
CA ASN A 99 12.11 -11.04 9.55
C ASN A 99 12.30 -10.82 8.05
N ARG A 100 11.54 -11.53 7.20
CA ARG A 100 11.51 -11.19 5.77
C ARG A 100 10.88 -9.82 5.58
N GLN A 101 11.62 -8.94 4.91
CA GLN A 101 11.09 -7.67 4.44
C GLN A 101 10.43 -7.88 3.09
N GLU A 102 9.26 -7.28 2.90
CA GLU A 102 8.63 -7.25 1.57
C GLU A 102 9.44 -6.33 0.65
N ARG A 103 9.50 -6.68 -0.64
CA ARG A 103 10.18 -5.86 -1.63
C ARG A 103 9.25 -4.74 -2.08
N LEU A 104 9.69 -3.49 -1.97
CA LEU A 104 8.90 -2.33 -2.34
C LEU A 104 9.64 -1.49 -3.37
N LEU A 105 9.01 -1.24 -4.51
CA LEU A 105 9.48 -0.26 -5.47
C LEU A 105 8.70 1.03 -5.25
N ILE A 106 9.36 2.09 -4.79
CA ILE A 106 8.73 3.41 -4.67
C ILE A 106 9.01 4.21 -5.94
N ILE A 107 7.94 4.61 -6.62
CA ILE A 107 7.96 5.53 -7.75
C ILE A 107 7.99 6.95 -7.19
N GLU A 108 9.10 7.64 -7.44
CA GLU A 108 9.34 9.05 -7.07
C GLU A 108 8.98 9.92 -8.30
N HIS A 109 7.72 10.37 -8.38
CA HIS A 109 7.15 11.02 -9.56
C HIS A 109 7.06 12.56 -9.44
N ASN A 110 7.89 13.26 -10.20
CA ASN A 110 7.93 14.72 -10.26
C ASN A 110 7.53 15.22 -11.65
N SER A 111 6.62 16.18 -11.72
CA SER A 111 6.42 16.96 -12.95
C SER A 111 6.09 18.43 -12.68
N LEU A 112 5.55 18.75 -11.50
CA LEU A 112 5.24 20.13 -11.10
C LEU A 112 6.46 20.83 -10.48
N ASN A 113 7.27 20.11 -9.70
CA ASN A 113 8.42 20.66 -8.99
C ASN A 113 9.58 19.66 -8.89
N GLN A 114 10.79 20.16 -8.61
CA GLN A 114 11.94 19.33 -8.27
C GLN A 114 11.89 18.93 -6.78
N THR A 115 11.30 17.76 -6.50
CA THR A 115 11.16 17.28 -5.13
C THR A 115 12.32 16.37 -4.73
N ARG A 116 12.89 16.62 -3.54
CA ARG A 116 13.80 15.68 -2.87
C ARG A 116 13.02 14.74 -1.96
N TYR A 117 12.78 13.52 -2.44
CA TYR A 117 12.04 12.51 -1.68
C TYR A 117 12.78 12.02 -0.44
N ARG A 118 12.13 12.21 0.71
CA ARG A 118 12.50 11.65 2.00
C ARG A 118 11.33 10.80 2.49
N TYR A 119 11.64 9.72 3.19
CA TYR A 119 10.65 8.80 3.75
C TYR A 119 10.93 8.63 5.23
N ASP A 120 9.87 8.35 5.98
CA ASP A 120 9.94 7.99 7.38
C ASP A 120 10.75 6.69 7.57
N ASP A 121 11.24 6.48 8.80
CA ASP A 121 12.11 5.34 9.09
C ASP A 121 11.32 4.03 9.26
N GLU A 122 10.01 4.07 9.49
CA GLU A 122 9.19 2.86 9.62
C GLU A 122 9.20 2.07 8.31
N VAL A 123 9.05 2.75 7.18
CA VAL A 123 9.05 2.13 5.84
C VAL A 123 10.37 1.41 5.56
N LYS A 124 11.51 1.95 6.02
CA LYS A 124 12.84 1.31 5.87
C LYS A 124 13.00 0.05 6.71
N ASN A 125 12.23 -0.06 7.80
CA ASN A 125 12.26 -1.23 8.68
C ASN A 125 11.33 -2.34 8.18
N GLU A 126 10.27 -1.98 7.47
CA GLU A 126 9.28 -2.92 6.95
C GLU A 126 9.65 -3.49 5.57
N TYR A 127 10.29 -2.68 4.71
CA TYR A 127 10.51 -3.03 3.30
C TYR A 127 11.98 -3.02 2.86
N ASP A 128 12.34 -3.90 1.92
CA ASP A 128 13.54 -3.76 1.09
C ASP A 128 13.22 -2.83 -0.09
N ILE A 129 13.57 -1.57 0.08
CA ILE A 129 13.14 -0.48 -0.80
C ILE A 129 14.08 -0.34 -2.00
N LYS A 130 13.49 -0.31 -3.20
CA LYS A 130 14.09 0.29 -4.39
C LYS A 130 13.34 1.56 -4.76
N ARG A 131 14.06 2.55 -5.27
CA ARG A 131 13.48 3.83 -5.70
C ARG A 131 13.62 3.97 -7.20
N LEU A 132 12.53 4.31 -7.87
CA LEU A 132 12.50 4.60 -9.29
C LEU A 132 12.15 6.08 -9.47
N LYS A 133 13.13 6.87 -9.89
CA LYS A 133 12.89 8.26 -10.28
C LYS A 133 12.10 8.32 -11.59
N PHE A 134 11.01 9.06 -11.56
CA PHE A 134 10.23 9.45 -12.72
C PHE A 134 10.12 10.98 -12.72
N ASN A 135 10.99 11.64 -13.49
CA ASN A 135 11.06 13.10 -13.52
C ASN A 135 10.64 13.59 -14.90
N GLN A 136 9.58 14.39 -14.94
CA GLN A 136 9.05 15.07 -16.11
C GLN A 136 9.05 16.60 -15.92
N TYR A 137 9.63 17.09 -14.83
CA TYR A 137 9.72 18.53 -14.55
C TYR A 137 10.33 19.30 -15.71
N GLU A 138 11.42 18.77 -16.29
CA GLU A 138 12.08 19.37 -17.46
C GLU A 138 11.20 19.37 -18.71
N THR A 139 10.31 18.38 -18.86
CA THR A 139 9.38 18.34 -19.99
C THR A 139 8.34 19.46 -19.89
N PHE A 140 7.75 19.67 -18.71
CA PHE A 140 6.73 20.71 -18.49
C PHE A 140 7.30 22.12 -18.24
N ASN A 141 8.61 22.25 -17.98
CA ASN A 141 9.32 23.55 -17.89
C ASN A 141 10.22 23.83 -19.10
N SER A 142 9.95 23.15 -20.22
CA SER A 142 10.66 23.38 -21.47
C SER A 142 10.00 24.51 -22.29
N ASN A 143 10.66 24.92 -23.37
CA ASN A 143 10.09 25.83 -24.36
C ASN A 143 9.26 25.10 -25.45
N MET A 144 8.87 23.85 -25.22
CA MET A 144 8.10 23.07 -26.20
C MET A 144 6.63 23.57 -26.25
N PRO A 145 5.95 23.46 -27.41
CA PRO A 145 4.51 23.64 -27.49
C PRO A 145 3.77 22.68 -26.55
N LEU A 146 2.63 23.10 -26.00
CA LEU A 146 1.85 22.32 -25.01
C LEU A 146 1.54 20.90 -25.50
N GLU A 147 1.07 20.77 -26.74
CA GLU A 147 0.77 19.46 -27.33
C GLU A 147 2.00 18.54 -27.36
N ALA A 148 3.16 19.07 -27.75
CA ALA A 148 4.42 18.32 -27.78
C ALA A 148 4.89 17.95 -26.36
N MET A 149 4.70 18.83 -25.37
CA MET A 149 4.96 18.51 -23.96
C MET A 149 4.10 17.34 -23.49
N ILE A 150 2.81 17.36 -23.81
CA ILE A 150 1.88 16.29 -23.43
C ILE A 150 2.27 14.98 -24.12
N ILE A 151 2.49 14.97 -25.44
CA ILE A 151 2.91 13.76 -26.19
C ILE A 151 4.20 13.16 -25.62
N LYS A 152 5.19 14.02 -25.32
CA LYS A 152 6.44 13.56 -24.71
C LYS A 152 6.19 12.98 -23.32
N SER A 153 5.35 13.60 -22.50
CA SER A 153 5.04 13.11 -21.15
C SER A 153 4.27 11.77 -21.16
N ILE A 154 3.40 11.54 -22.15
CA ILE A 154 2.74 10.26 -22.40
C ILE A 154 3.79 9.19 -22.73
N THR A 155 4.71 9.51 -23.66
CA THR A 155 5.78 8.60 -24.07
C THR A 155 6.70 8.23 -22.90
N GLU A 156 7.08 9.21 -22.08
CA GLU A 156 7.88 8.99 -20.87
C GLU A 156 7.15 8.10 -19.86
N THR A 157 5.82 8.24 -19.73
CA THR A 157 4.99 7.40 -18.85
C THR A 157 5.01 5.95 -19.32
N ASP A 158 4.80 5.69 -20.60
CA ASP A 158 4.81 4.34 -21.18
C ASP A 158 6.17 3.64 -20.95
N LEU A 159 7.28 4.34 -21.20
CA LEU A 159 8.62 3.82 -20.95
C LEU A 159 8.84 3.46 -19.46
N LYS A 160 8.25 4.23 -18.53
CA LYS A 160 8.34 3.95 -17.10
C LYS A 160 7.45 2.78 -16.69
N VAL A 161 6.26 2.67 -17.25
CA VAL A 161 5.33 1.54 -17.02
C VAL A 161 6.03 0.22 -17.33
N ASP A 162 6.69 0.10 -18.48
CA ASP A 162 7.41 -1.12 -18.85
C ASP A 162 8.52 -1.48 -17.85
N LYS A 163 9.28 -0.46 -17.42
CA LYS A 163 10.30 -0.64 -16.38
C LYS A 163 9.69 -1.09 -15.05
N ILE A 164 8.54 -0.55 -14.66
CA ILE A 164 7.82 -0.91 -13.42
C ILE A 164 7.30 -2.35 -13.52
N LYS A 165 6.70 -2.75 -14.64
CA LYS A 165 6.27 -4.14 -14.88
C LYS A 165 7.40 -5.15 -14.72
N GLY A 166 8.62 -4.77 -15.12
CA GLY A 166 9.83 -5.58 -14.87
C GLY A 166 10.18 -5.77 -13.39
N TYR A 167 9.79 -4.86 -12.50
CA TYR A 167 9.90 -5.02 -11.05
C TYR A 167 8.74 -5.81 -10.47
N ILE A 168 7.52 -5.62 -10.97
CA ILE A 168 6.34 -6.41 -10.60
C ILE A 168 6.62 -7.90 -10.85
N ALA A 169 7.18 -8.26 -12.01
CA ALA A 169 7.58 -9.63 -12.34
C ALA A 169 8.64 -10.22 -11.37
N LYS A 170 9.33 -9.37 -10.59
CA LYS A 170 10.30 -9.74 -9.54
C LYS A 170 9.70 -9.69 -8.13
N GLU A 171 8.36 -9.70 -8.05
CA GLU A 171 7.56 -9.70 -6.81
C GLU A 171 7.75 -8.44 -5.95
N TYR A 172 7.96 -7.27 -6.60
CA TYR A 172 7.93 -5.99 -5.89
C TYR A 172 6.49 -5.49 -5.76
N ALA A 173 6.09 -5.11 -4.55
CA ALA A 173 4.95 -4.23 -4.34
C ALA A 173 5.28 -2.83 -4.91
N ILE A 174 4.25 -2.08 -5.31
CA ILE A 174 4.43 -0.77 -5.95
C ILE A 174 3.98 0.34 -5.01
N GLY A 175 4.93 1.15 -4.58
CA GLY A 175 4.72 2.38 -3.84
C GLY A 175 4.64 3.59 -4.77
N TYR A 176 3.71 4.52 -4.54
CA TYR A 176 3.63 5.78 -5.26
C TYR A 176 3.83 6.98 -4.34
N ALA A 177 4.80 7.84 -4.67
CA ALA A 177 5.04 9.12 -4.04
C ALA A 177 5.24 10.18 -5.13
N GLY A 178 4.31 11.14 -5.26
CA GLY A 178 4.32 12.05 -6.41
C GLY A 178 3.91 13.49 -6.11
N ILE A 179 4.61 14.44 -6.74
CA ILE A 179 4.21 15.84 -6.91
C ILE A 179 4.22 16.10 -8.42
N ALA A 180 3.13 15.69 -9.07
CA ALA A 180 3.03 15.64 -10.51
C ALA A 180 1.65 16.07 -11.02
N ASN A 181 1.55 16.35 -12.32
CA ASN A 181 0.34 16.75 -13.00
C ASN A 181 -0.67 15.59 -12.91
N ILE A 182 -1.92 15.97 -12.72
CA ILE A 182 -3.04 15.05 -12.47
C ILE A 182 -3.21 14.04 -13.62
N PRO A 183 -3.23 14.44 -14.91
CA PRO A 183 -3.45 13.48 -15.99
C PRO A 183 -2.37 12.40 -16.08
N ILE A 184 -1.10 12.75 -15.87
CA ILE A 184 -0.01 11.77 -15.92
C ILE A 184 -0.01 10.87 -14.69
N THR A 185 -0.29 11.42 -13.51
CA THR A 185 -0.43 10.63 -12.28
C THR A 185 -1.53 9.58 -12.42
N PHE A 186 -2.68 9.99 -12.95
CA PHE A 186 -3.80 9.09 -13.23
C PHE A 186 -3.41 8.06 -14.29
N MET A 187 -2.84 8.49 -15.42
CA MET A 187 -2.43 7.60 -16.51
C MET A 187 -1.44 6.54 -16.02
N LEU A 188 -0.49 6.89 -15.17
CA LEU A 188 0.44 5.93 -14.58
C LEU A 188 -0.29 4.88 -13.73
N GLY A 189 -1.28 5.29 -12.93
CA GLY A 189 -2.14 4.39 -12.18
C GLY A 189 -2.94 3.45 -13.12
N PHE A 190 -3.62 4.04 -14.09
CA PHE A 190 -4.42 3.34 -15.11
C PHE A 190 -3.60 2.31 -15.89
N GLU A 191 -2.36 2.63 -16.22
CA GLU A 191 -1.49 1.72 -16.96
C GLU A 191 -1.02 0.51 -16.13
N LEU A 192 -0.90 0.69 -14.81
CA LEU A 192 -0.43 -0.32 -13.87
C LEU A 192 -1.53 -1.20 -13.28
N GLY A 193 -2.80 -0.78 -13.40
CA GLY A 193 -3.97 -1.53 -12.95
C GLY A 193 -3.98 -1.85 -11.45
N ASP A 194 -4.96 -2.64 -11.02
CA ASP A 194 -5.17 -3.05 -9.63
C ASP A 194 -4.60 -4.45 -9.31
N GLU A 195 -3.96 -5.12 -10.27
CA GLU A 195 -3.61 -6.55 -10.14
C GLU A 195 -2.48 -6.82 -9.14
N ASN A 196 -1.78 -5.78 -8.70
CA ASN A 196 -0.65 -5.87 -7.77
C ASN A 196 -0.85 -4.94 -6.58
N ALA A 197 -0.43 -5.39 -5.40
CA ALA A 197 -0.52 -4.60 -4.18
C ALA A 197 0.15 -3.22 -4.35
N LYS A 198 -0.64 -2.17 -4.12
CA LYS A 198 -0.19 -0.78 -4.16
C LYS A 198 0.04 -0.27 -2.74
N ARG A 199 0.96 0.67 -2.61
CA ARG A 199 1.25 1.40 -1.39
C ARG A 199 1.26 2.88 -1.72
N PHE A 200 0.59 3.67 -0.90
CA PHE A 200 0.41 5.09 -1.18
C PHE A 200 1.21 5.91 -0.19
N PHE A 201 1.92 6.92 -0.68
CA PHE A 201 2.71 7.81 0.14
C PHE A 201 2.17 9.22 0.04
N HIS A 202 2.00 9.86 1.18
CA HIS A 202 1.48 11.22 1.28
C HIS A 202 2.47 12.12 2.02
N LYS A 203 2.58 13.37 1.57
CA LYS A 203 3.30 14.40 2.31
C LYS A 203 2.25 15.23 3.04
N TYR A 204 2.28 15.18 4.37
CA TYR A 204 1.30 15.87 5.19
C TYR A 204 1.63 17.36 5.32
N HIS A 205 0.67 18.23 5.02
CA HIS A 205 0.83 19.69 5.14
C HIS A 205 -0.49 20.47 5.25
N GLY A 206 -1.59 19.79 5.58
CA GLY A 206 -2.88 20.39 5.85
C GLY A 206 -2.88 21.29 7.09
N LYS A 207 -3.96 22.05 7.25
CA LYS A 207 -4.20 22.84 8.46
C LYS A 207 -4.38 21.92 9.67
N GLY A 208 -5.17 20.86 9.51
CA GLY A 208 -5.55 19.92 10.58
C GLY A 208 -4.54 18.80 10.90
N THR A 209 -3.39 18.74 10.21
CA THR A 209 -2.42 17.66 10.44
C THR A 209 -1.86 17.67 11.86
N ASN A 210 -1.62 16.49 12.42
CA ASN A 210 -0.76 16.32 13.58
C ASN A 210 0.62 17.00 13.32
N PRO A 211 1.08 17.92 14.19
CA PRO A 211 2.38 18.57 14.07
C PRO A 211 3.57 17.61 13.93
N GLU A 212 3.51 16.41 14.51
CA GLU A 212 4.57 15.40 14.38
C GLU A 212 4.72 14.85 12.95
N LEU A 213 3.65 14.94 12.16
CA LEU A 213 3.61 14.52 10.75
C LEU A 213 3.88 15.66 9.79
N LYS A 214 3.84 16.93 10.24
CA LYS A 214 4.18 18.12 9.44
C LYS A 214 5.69 18.22 9.26
N ASP A 215 6.25 17.31 8.47
CA ASP A 215 7.64 17.31 8.06
C ASP A 215 7.80 17.25 6.53
N ASP A 216 9.05 17.27 6.06
CA ASP A 216 9.37 17.18 4.64
C ASP A 216 9.41 15.74 4.10
N LYS A 217 8.86 14.77 4.84
CA LYS A 217 8.87 13.37 4.44
C LYS A 217 7.53 12.95 3.85
N PHE A 218 7.63 11.93 3.01
CA PHE A 218 6.51 11.14 2.55
C PHE A 218 6.30 9.99 3.51
N HIS A 219 5.08 9.88 4.01
CA HIS A 219 4.66 8.88 4.97
C HIS A 219 3.81 7.83 4.26
N LEU A 220 4.02 6.56 4.60
CA LEU A 220 3.18 5.48 4.10
C LEU A 220 1.77 5.60 4.67
N LEU A 221 0.78 5.69 3.79
CA LEU A 221 -0.62 5.62 4.17
C LEU A 221 -0.95 4.20 4.61
N LYS A 222 -1.36 4.05 5.87
CA LYS A 222 -1.80 2.78 6.46
C LYS A 222 -3.31 2.67 6.36
N ALA A 223 -3.82 1.45 6.39
CA ALA A 223 -5.25 1.20 6.56
C ALA A 223 -5.73 1.76 7.91
N LYS A 224 -6.86 2.47 7.91
CA LYS A 224 -7.48 3.08 9.09
C LYS A 224 -9.01 3.03 8.95
N THR A 225 -9.70 3.13 10.08
CA THR A 225 -11.14 3.40 10.08
C THR A 225 -11.38 4.79 9.53
N ILE A 226 -12.31 4.89 8.59
CA ILE A 226 -12.67 6.14 7.92
C ILE A 226 -13.43 7.03 8.87
N ARG A 227 -13.07 8.32 8.87
CA ARG A 227 -13.64 9.33 9.76
C ARG A 227 -14.64 10.25 9.08
N SER A 228 -14.59 10.35 7.75
CA SER A 228 -15.39 11.30 6.97
C SER A 228 -16.18 10.65 5.85
N SER A 229 -17.38 11.19 5.61
CA SER A 229 -18.22 10.78 4.48
C SER A 229 -17.69 11.36 3.18
N PHE A 230 -17.97 10.63 2.10
CA PHE A 230 -17.67 11.02 0.73
C PHE A 230 -18.98 11.18 -0.01
N GLU A 231 -19.36 12.43 -0.17
CA GLU A 231 -20.71 12.83 -0.55
C GLU A 231 -20.78 13.05 -2.05
N LEU A 232 -21.89 12.61 -2.64
CA LEU A 232 -22.19 12.78 -4.05
C LEU A 232 -23.28 13.83 -4.21
N GLU A 233 -22.99 14.85 -5.01
CA GLU A 233 -23.91 15.87 -5.47
C GLU A 233 -24.15 15.69 -6.97
N ILE A 234 -25.41 15.66 -7.40
CA ILE A 234 -25.79 15.61 -8.82
C ILE A 234 -26.03 17.05 -9.27
N LEU A 235 -25.10 17.60 -10.06
CA LEU A 235 -25.18 18.97 -10.54
C LEU A 235 -25.99 19.11 -11.83
N GLN A 236 -26.01 18.06 -12.65
CA GLN A 236 -26.72 18.04 -13.92
C GLN A 236 -27.00 16.60 -14.36
N GLU A 237 -28.22 16.35 -14.84
CA GLU A 237 -28.56 15.15 -15.60
C GLU A 237 -28.73 15.48 -17.09
N SER A 238 -28.52 14.50 -17.97
CA SER A 238 -28.77 14.67 -19.41
C SER A 238 -30.23 15.00 -19.68
N ILE A 239 -30.44 16.02 -20.49
CA ILE A 239 -31.77 16.53 -20.86
C ILE A 239 -32.36 15.69 -22.00
N ASP A 240 -31.51 15.13 -22.87
CA ASP A 240 -31.92 14.35 -24.03
C ASP A 240 -31.11 13.05 -24.14
N SER A 241 -31.80 11.91 -24.10
CA SER A 241 -31.20 10.57 -24.19
C SER A 241 -30.79 10.16 -25.60
N GLU A 242 -31.22 10.90 -26.64
CA GLU A 242 -30.85 10.66 -28.03
C GLU A 242 -29.63 11.49 -28.44
N ARG A 243 -29.42 12.65 -27.80
CA ARG A 243 -28.24 13.49 -28.01
C ARG A 243 -27.03 12.95 -27.27
N GLU A 244 -25.86 12.99 -27.92
CA GLU A 244 -24.60 12.58 -27.30
C GLU A 244 -24.32 13.36 -26.00
N SER A 245 -23.72 12.66 -25.04
CA SER A 245 -23.46 13.16 -23.69
C SER A 245 -22.14 12.58 -23.17
N ASN A 246 -21.55 13.27 -22.20
CA ASN A 246 -20.39 12.81 -21.44
C ASN A 246 -20.74 12.70 -19.96
N ILE A 247 -19.98 11.89 -19.24
CA ILE A 247 -19.96 11.90 -17.77
C ILE A 247 -18.85 12.84 -17.34
N ILE A 248 -19.17 13.84 -16.54
CA ILE A 248 -18.21 14.73 -15.91
C ILE A 248 -18.18 14.41 -14.43
N ILE A 249 -17.06 13.89 -13.97
CA ILE A 249 -16.80 13.62 -12.57
C ILE A 249 -15.91 14.73 -12.02
N VAL A 250 -16.44 15.46 -11.05
CA VAL A 250 -15.74 16.52 -10.33
C VAL A 250 -15.39 15.98 -8.94
N VAL A 251 -14.12 15.98 -8.55
CA VAL A 251 -13.68 15.53 -7.22
C VAL A 251 -12.97 16.68 -6.52
N SER A 252 -13.61 17.24 -5.49
CA SER A 252 -13.10 18.38 -4.71
C SER A 252 -12.72 17.92 -3.30
N LEU A 253 -11.46 17.51 -3.11
CA LEU A 253 -10.96 17.03 -1.82
C LEU A 253 -9.95 17.99 -1.19
N THR A 254 -9.02 18.50 -2.00
CA THR A 254 -7.93 19.38 -1.53
C THR A 254 -8.16 20.85 -1.85
N GLN A 255 -8.97 21.13 -2.87
CA GLN A 255 -9.42 22.47 -3.25
C GLN A 255 -10.86 22.40 -3.76
N PRO A 256 -11.67 23.45 -3.53
CA PRO A 256 -13.00 23.53 -4.13
C PRO A 256 -12.87 23.67 -5.65
N ILE A 257 -13.76 23.00 -6.38
CA ILE A 257 -13.93 23.17 -7.82
C ILE A 257 -15.32 23.76 -8.06
N GLU A 258 -15.35 24.95 -8.62
CA GLU A 258 -16.56 25.69 -8.94
C GLU A 258 -17.06 25.35 -10.36
N LYS A 259 -18.35 25.56 -10.63
CA LYS A 259 -18.92 25.33 -11.96
C LYS A 259 -18.25 26.15 -13.06
N SER A 260 -17.76 27.34 -12.74
CA SER A 260 -17.00 28.19 -13.67
C SER A 260 -15.71 27.51 -14.14
N ASP A 261 -15.08 26.71 -13.28
CA ASP A 261 -13.74 26.18 -13.52
C ASP A 261 -13.74 25.12 -14.62
N PHE A 262 -14.80 24.32 -14.69
CA PHE A 262 -14.98 23.25 -15.69
C PHE A 262 -16.05 23.58 -16.75
N SER A 263 -16.51 24.82 -16.81
CA SER A 263 -17.51 25.25 -17.78
C SER A 263 -17.05 25.08 -19.24
N SER A 264 -15.76 25.27 -19.53
CA SER A 264 -15.19 25.11 -20.87
C SER A 264 -15.21 23.66 -21.38
N ILE A 265 -15.31 22.69 -20.48
CA ILE A 265 -15.34 21.26 -20.82
C ILE A 265 -16.72 20.63 -20.63
N ALA A 266 -17.69 21.38 -20.13
CA ALA A 266 -19.02 20.89 -19.81
C ALA A 266 -20.04 21.26 -20.90
N GLY A 267 -20.69 20.24 -21.46
CA GLY A 267 -21.80 20.38 -22.39
C GLY A 267 -23.15 20.53 -21.69
N SER A 268 -24.11 21.13 -22.38
CA SER A 268 -25.48 21.28 -21.87
C SER A 268 -26.26 19.96 -21.76
N ASN A 269 -25.75 18.86 -22.33
CA ASN A 269 -26.33 17.52 -22.19
C ASN A 269 -25.59 16.61 -21.23
N ASP A 270 -24.51 17.07 -20.63
CA ASP A 270 -23.60 16.20 -19.89
C ASP A 270 -24.20 15.81 -18.54
N TYR A 271 -23.85 14.60 -18.11
CA TYR A 271 -24.08 14.09 -16.76
C TYR A 271 -22.99 14.65 -15.84
N ILE A 272 -23.31 15.49 -14.86
CA ILE A 272 -22.31 16.16 -14.00
C ILE A 272 -22.50 15.73 -12.54
N TYR A 273 -21.49 15.05 -12.01
CA TYR A 273 -21.48 14.49 -10.66
C TYR A 273 -20.28 15.05 -9.90
N LYS A 274 -20.53 15.63 -8.73
CA LYS A 274 -19.50 16.22 -7.87
C LYS A 274 -19.37 15.42 -6.59
N TYR A 275 -18.14 15.07 -6.26
CA TYR A 275 -17.77 14.42 -5.03
C TYR A 275 -16.99 15.36 -4.13
N THR A 276 -17.39 15.40 -2.86
CA THR A 276 -16.76 16.21 -1.81
C THR A 276 -16.59 15.37 -0.55
N SER A 277 -15.64 15.74 0.30
CA SER A 277 -15.60 15.19 1.67
C SER A 277 -16.52 16.02 2.56
N SER A 278 -17.10 15.39 3.57
CA SER A 278 -17.81 16.08 4.65
C SER A 278 -16.89 16.92 5.53
N ASP A 279 -15.60 16.59 5.56
CA ASP A 279 -14.59 17.39 6.25
C ASP A 279 -14.28 18.65 5.43
N ASP A 280 -13.73 19.67 6.09
CA ASP A 280 -13.22 20.85 5.41
C ASP A 280 -12.21 20.46 4.33
N ILE A 281 -12.41 21.01 3.13
CA ILE A 281 -11.48 20.86 2.00
C ILE A 281 -10.07 21.29 2.44
N ASP A 282 -9.14 20.33 2.45
CA ASP A 282 -7.76 20.52 2.89
C ASP A 282 -6.84 19.46 2.24
N TYR A 283 -5.52 19.68 2.34
CA TYR A 283 -4.52 18.83 1.69
C TYR A 283 -4.48 17.39 2.22
N ASP A 284 -4.87 17.20 3.48
CA ASP A 284 -4.74 15.93 4.21
C ASP A 284 -6.07 15.23 4.47
N VAL A 285 -7.12 15.58 3.72
CA VAL A 285 -8.46 14.96 3.81
C VAL A 285 -8.42 13.44 3.56
N VAL A 286 -7.54 13.00 2.65
CA VAL A 286 -7.30 11.57 2.39
C VAL A 286 -5.99 11.15 3.06
N ASP A 287 -6.09 10.49 4.21
CA ASP A 287 -4.97 10.18 5.11
C ASP A 287 -4.73 8.68 5.33
N SER A 288 -5.41 7.83 4.55
CA SER A 288 -5.36 6.37 4.66
C SER A 288 -5.53 5.66 3.32
N GLU A 289 -4.97 4.45 3.22
CA GLU A 289 -5.17 3.56 2.08
C GLU A 289 -6.65 3.18 1.92
N THR A 290 -7.35 2.96 3.04
CA THR A 290 -8.77 2.59 3.05
C THR A 290 -9.68 3.66 2.46
N GLN A 291 -9.40 4.96 2.69
CA GLN A 291 -10.16 6.04 2.05
C GLN A 291 -9.95 6.07 0.54
N ILE A 292 -8.70 5.90 0.07
CA ILE A 292 -8.40 5.87 -1.38
C ILE A 292 -9.23 4.79 -2.06
N GLU A 293 -9.20 3.57 -1.51
CA GLU A 293 -9.93 2.43 -2.03
C GLU A 293 -11.44 2.68 -2.06
N GLN A 294 -12.04 3.09 -0.95
CA GLN A 294 -13.49 3.27 -0.88
C GLN A 294 -14.00 4.44 -1.74
N TYR A 295 -13.29 5.56 -1.77
CA TYR A 295 -13.69 6.72 -2.56
C TYR A 295 -13.57 6.41 -4.06
N ALA A 296 -12.51 5.71 -4.46
CA ALA A 296 -12.36 5.24 -5.83
C ALA A 296 -13.44 4.23 -6.22
N ASP A 297 -13.71 3.23 -5.38
CA ASP A 297 -14.76 2.22 -5.62
C ASP A 297 -16.15 2.87 -5.74
N LYS A 298 -16.45 3.88 -4.91
CA LYS A 298 -17.69 4.65 -5.01
C LYS A 298 -17.82 5.38 -6.34
N ILE A 299 -16.80 6.12 -6.77
CA ILE A 299 -16.79 6.81 -8.07
C ILE A 299 -17.00 5.81 -9.21
N LEU A 300 -16.27 4.69 -9.19
CA LEU A 300 -16.33 3.67 -10.24
C LEU A 300 -17.69 2.99 -10.30
N SER A 301 -18.30 2.70 -9.16
CA SER A 301 -19.66 2.14 -9.08
C SER A 301 -20.68 3.08 -9.72
N ASP A 302 -20.61 4.38 -9.39
CA ASP A 302 -21.53 5.38 -9.94
C ASP A 302 -21.31 5.55 -11.46
N ILE A 303 -20.06 5.61 -11.92
CA ILE A 303 -19.71 5.62 -13.36
C ILE A 303 -20.25 4.39 -14.07
N ALA A 304 -20.09 3.19 -13.48
CA ALA A 304 -20.49 1.92 -14.09
C ALA A 304 -22.00 1.83 -14.38
N ILE A 305 -22.81 2.58 -13.63
CA ILE A 305 -24.25 2.70 -13.86
C ILE A 305 -24.51 3.64 -15.04
N ILE A 306 -23.89 4.83 -15.06
CA ILE A 306 -24.19 5.88 -16.04
C ILE A 306 -23.63 5.54 -17.43
N GLN A 307 -22.43 4.94 -17.50
CA GLN A 307 -21.76 4.65 -18.77
C GLN A 307 -22.48 3.58 -19.63
N LYS A 308 -23.46 2.86 -19.05
CA LYS A 308 -24.30 1.90 -19.80
C LYS A 308 -25.34 2.59 -20.69
N LYS A 309 -25.58 3.90 -20.50
CA LYS A 309 -26.50 4.67 -21.31
C LYS A 309 -25.92 4.89 -22.71
N LYS A 310 -26.70 4.59 -23.76
CA LYS A 310 -26.24 4.54 -25.17
C LYS A 310 -25.67 5.87 -25.70
N ASN A 311 -26.15 6.99 -25.16
CA ASN A 311 -25.74 8.32 -25.57
C ASN A 311 -24.45 8.80 -24.89
N VAL A 312 -23.97 8.10 -23.87
CA VAL A 312 -22.73 8.45 -23.18
C VAL A 312 -21.54 7.97 -23.98
N LYS A 313 -20.64 8.89 -24.37
CA LYS A 313 -19.46 8.58 -25.20
C LYS A 313 -18.14 8.64 -24.46
N GLN A 314 -18.04 9.47 -23.42
CA GLN A 314 -16.78 9.74 -22.74
C GLN A 314 -16.97 10.02 -21.25
N ILE A 315 -15.97 9.67 -20.45
CA ILE A 315 -15.80 10.10 -19.06
C ILE A 315 -14.77 11.23 -19.04
N ARG A 316 -15.07 12.33 -18.35
CA ARG A 316 -14.22 13.51 -18.18
C ARG A 316 -13.98 13.73 -16.69
N LEU A 317 -12.72 13.71 -16.27
CA LEU A 317 -12.35 13.84 -14.86
C LEU A 317 -11.75 15.21 -14.57
N CYS A 318 -12.35 15.93 -13.61
CA CYS A 318 -11.86 17.17 -13.01
C CYS A 318 -11.57 16.92 -11.53
N ILE A 319 -10.31 16.84 -11.15
CA ILE A 319 -9.93 16.36 -9.83
C ILE A 319 -9.04 17.40 -9.15
N ALA A 320 -9.34 17.69 -7.88
CA ALA A 320 -8.48 18.42 -6.97
C ALA A 320 -8.25 17.54 -5.73
N ALA A 321 -7.24 16.68 -5.80
CA ALA A 321 -6.93 15.70 -4.77
C ALA A 321 -5.42 15.46 -4.62
N SER A 322 -5.00 14.74 -3.58
CA SER A 322 -3.61 14.34 -3.40
C SER A 322 -3.14 13.43 -4.53
N GLY A 323 -1.84 13.49 -4.86
CA GLY A 323 -1.25 12.62 -5.89
C GLY A 323 -1.45 11.14 -5.58
N ALA A 324 -1.43 10.76 -4.31
CA ALA A 324 -1.72 9.41 -3.84
C ALA A 324 -3.13 8.95 -4.24
N PHE A 325 -4.14 9.78 -3.98
CA PHE A 325 -5.52 9.49 -4.38
C PHE A 325 -5.67 9.41 -5.90
N ILE A 326 -5.10 10.36 -6.66
CA ILE A 326 -5.19 10.37 -8.12
C ILE A 326 -4.58 9.10 -8.73
N PHE A 327 -3.42 8.67 -8.22
CA PHE A 327 -2.78 7.44 -8.65
C PHE A 327 -3.65 6.22 -8.32
N GLY A 328 -4.17 6.13 -7.09
CA GLY A 328 -5.05 5.04 -6.67
C GLY A 328 -6.34 4.97 -7.49
N LEU A 329 -7.00 6.11 -7.72
CA LEU A 329 -8.17 6.19 -8.58
C LEU A 329 -7.84 5.67 -10.00
N GLY A 330 -6.71 6.11 -10.56
CA GLY A 330 -6.24 5.62 -11.85
C GLY A 330 -6.11 4.10 -11.90
N THR A 331 -5.57 3.46 -10.86
CA THR A 331 -5.41 1.99 -10.81
C THR A 331 -6.73 1.21 -10.85
N LYS A 332 -7.84 1.84 -10.46
CA LYS A 332 -9.18 1.23 -10.43
C LYS A 332 -9.92 1.32 -11.75
N PHE A 333 -9.52 2.25 -12.63
CA PHE A 333 -10.11 2.33 -13.97
C PHE A 333 -9.63 1.15 -14.83
N SER A 334 -10.59 0.45 -15.42
CA SER A 334 -10.35 -0.71 -16.27
C SER A 334 -10.20 -0.29 -17.73
N LYS A 335 -9.13 -0.78 -18.37
CA LYS A 335 -8.88 -0.60 -19.81
C LYS A 335 -9.93 -1.25 -20.71
N THR A 336 -10.69 -2.22 -20.19
CA THR A 336 -11.65 -3.03 -20.96
C THR A 336 -13.11 -2.71 -20.64
N GLN A 337 -13.40 -2.19 -19.45
CA GLN A 337 -14.77 -1.95 -19.01
C GLN A 337 -15.18 -0.48 -19.01
N ASN A 338 -14.23 0.44 -18.77
CA ASN A 338 -14.54 1.86 -18.82
C ASN A 338 -14.48 2.35 -20.27
N ILE A 339 -15.45 3.19 -20.62
CA ILE A 339 -15.44 3.91 -21.90
C ILE A 339 -14.27 4.91 -21.94
N GLU A 340 -14.10 5.55 -23.07
CA GLU A 340 -13.08 6.56 -23.30
C GLU A 340 -13.01 7.58 -22.15
N THR A 341 -11.83 7.72 -21.53
CA THR A 341 -11.65 8.56 -20.34
C THR A 341 -10.63 9.66 -20.61
N VAL A 342 -11.00 10.90 -20.33
CA VAL A 342 -10.13 12.09 -20.39
C VAL A 342 -9.94 12.65 -19.00
N VAL A 343 -8.69 12.86 -18.61
CA VAL A 343 -8.33 13.44 -17.31
C VAL A 343 -7.74 14.82 -17.56
N TYR A 344 -8.33 15.84 -16.96
CA TYR A 344 -7.92 17.22 -17.16
C TYR A 344 -6.98 17.71 -16.07
N HIS A 345 -6.09 18.64 -16.45
CA HIS A 345 -5.24 19.36 -15.54
C HIS A 345 -5.81 20.75 -15.26
N PHE A 346 -5.92 21.10 -13.98
CA PHE A 346 -6.34 22.43 -13.57
C PHE A 346 -5.15 23.41 -13.63
N GLU A 347 -5.32 24.51 -14.34
CA GLU A 347 -4.35 25.59 -14.43
C GLU A 347 -5.10 26.93 -14.63
N LYS A 348 -4.67 27.99 -13.94
CA LYS A 348 -5.20 29.36 -14.10
C LYS A 348 -6.74 29.45 -14.03
N LYS A 349 -7.34 28.77 -13.04
CA LYS A 349 -8.81 28.74 -12.79
C LYS A 349 -9.64 28.02 -13.85
N GLN A 350 -9.01 27.25 -14.73
CA GLN A 350 -9.71 26.48 -15.75
C GLN A 350 -9.04 25.11 -15.93
N TYR A 351 -9.62 24.28 -16.80
CA TYR A 351 -9.03 23.03 -17.28
C TYR A 351 -8.58 23.19 -18.74
N PRO A 352 -7.41 23.81 -19.01
CA PRO A 352 -6.98 24.13 -20.37
C PRO A 352 -6.50 22.91 -21.18
N TRP A 353 -6.13 21.82 -20.52
CA TRP A 353 -5.66 20.62 -21.20
C TRP A 353 -5.89 19.36 -20.37
N GLY A 354 -5.78 18.21 -21.03
CA GLY A 354 -5.89 16.90 -20.43
C GLY A 354 -5.24 15.82 -21.28
N ILE A 355 -5.41 14.58 -20.84
CA ILE A 355 -4.98 13.38 -21.55
C ILE A 355 -6.15 12.45 -21.67
N ASN A 356 -6.41 12.00 -22.90
CA ASN A 356 -7.23 10.83 -23.13
C ASN A 356 -6.41 9.60 -22.77
N VAL A 357 -6.61 9.05 -21.58
CA VAL A 357 -5.77 7.97 -21.06
C VAL A 357 -6.05 6.64 -21.78
N THR A 358 -7.24 6.48 -22.37
CA THR A 358 -7.60 5.31 -23.17
C THR A 358 -6.89 5.33 -24.54
N LYS A 359 -6.89 6.48 -25.22
CA LYS A 359 -6.29 6.63 -26.56
C LYS A 359 -4.82 7.08 -26.51
N LYS A 360 -4.34 7.52 -25.36
CA LYS A 360 -3.00 8.10 -25.15
C LYS A 360 -2.73 9.31 -26.04
N THR A 361 -3.70 10.23 -26.10
CA THR A 361 -3.62 11.44 -26.92
C THR A 361 -3.81 12.70 -26.08
N PRO A 362 -3.19 13.83 -26.47
CA PRO A 362 -3.45 15.13 -25.86
C PRO A 362 -4.89 15.58 -26.09
N VAL A 363 -5.43 16.35 -25.14
CA VAL A 363 -6.69 17.09 -25.27
C VAL A 363 -6.39 18.53 -24.85
N ILE A 364 -6.71 19.52 -25.69
CA ILE A 364 -6.43 20.94 -25.48
C ILE A 364 -7.73 21.71 -25.72
N ASN A 365 -8.05 22.65 -24.82
CA ASN A 365 -9.30 23.43 -24.83
C ASN A 365 -9.08 24.89 -25.21
#